data_AF-A0A2U2ZRH8-F1
#
_entry.id   AF-A0A2U2ZRH8-F1
#
_cell.length_a   1.000
_cell.length_b   1.000
_cell.length_c   1.000
_cell.angle_alpha   90.00
_cell.angle_beta   90.00
_cell.angle_gamma   90.00
#
_symmetry.space_group_name_H-M   'P 1'
#
loop_
_entity.id
_entity.type
_entity.pdbx_description
1 polymer ?
#
loop_
_entity_poly.entity_id
_entity_poly.type
_entity_poly.pdbx_seq_one_letter_code
_entity_poly.pdbx_strand_id
1 'polypeptide(L)'
;MGRVDTEHLVEVWQRILEPSGVSWVLFENGRCVMLKEPDGELTGQAVVILRQYGPVRAGGPAGDFGTRALEDGTGWLVTGHHPDVVTCVGPDEPADPSHLAVGLHGRGKRHRDGTDLHVVHVADAR
;
A
#
# COMPACT_ATOMS: atom_id res chain seq x y z
N MET A 1 -16.79 -6.41 -9.63
CA MET A 1 -15.73 -5.56 -9.05
C MET A 1 -15.67 -5.92 -7.59
N GLY A 2 -14.75 -6.83 -7.22
CA GLY A 2 -14.68 -7.37 -5.86
C GLY A 2 -14.44 -6.23 -4.88
N ARG A 3 -15.31 -6.10 -3.88
CA ARG A 3 -15.05 -5.25 -2.73
C ARG A 3 -13.78 -5.80 -2.12
N VAL A 4 -12.73 -4.98 -2.04
CA VAL A 4 -11.51 -5.41 -1.37
C VAL A 4 -11.88 -5.64 0.10
N ASP A 5 -11.78 -6.87 0.57
CA ASP A 5 -12.09 -7.23 1.96
C ASP A 5 -11.05 -6.58 2.88
N THR A 6 -11.44 -5.46 3.48
CA THR A 6 -10.57 -4.69 4.38
C THR A 6 -10.05 -5.55 5.51
N GLU A 7 -10.88 -6.43 6.08
CA GLU A 7 -10.47 -7.35 7.15
C GLU A 7 -9.34 -8.27 6.68
N HIS A 8 -9.47 -8.86 5.48
CA HIS A 8 -8.42 -9.70 4.90
C HIS A 8 -7.12 -8.92 4.66
N LEU A 9 -7.21 -7.68 4.16
CA LEU A 9 -6.05 -6.82 4.01
C LEU A 9 -5.38 -6.50 5.35
N VAL A 10 -6.16 -6.25 6.40
CA VAL A 10 -5.62 -5.99 7.73
C VAL A 10 -4.85 -7.21 8.22
N GLU A 11 -5.39 -8.42 8.06
CA GLU A 11 -4.68 -9.66 8.43
C GLU A 11 -3.38 -9.84 7.65
N VAL A 12 -3.39 -9.58 6.33
CA VAL A 12 -2.19 -9.67 5.48
C VAL A 12 -1.13 -8.67 5.94
N TRP A 13 -1.50 -7.41 6.13
CA TRP A 13 -0.58 -6.36 6.56
C TRP A 13 -0.06 -6.58 7.97
N GLN A 14 -0.92 -7.04 8.89
CA GLN A 14 -0.52 -7.41 10.23
C GLN A 14 0.54 -8.50 10.18
N ARG A 15 0.35 -9.60 9.43
CA ARG A 15 1.37 -10.66 9.31
C ARG A 15 2.70 -10.18 8.72
N ILE A 16 2.63 -9.26 7.74
CA ILE A 16 3.83 -8.71 7.09
C ILE A 16 4.61 -7.79 8.04
N LEU A 17 3.92 -7.00 8.86
CA LEU A 17 4.52 -5.91 9.64
C LEU A 17 4.69 -6.22 11.14
N GLU A 18 3.97 -7.20 11.69
CA GLU A 18 4.17 -7.74 13.05
C GLU A 18 5.65 -7.98 13.38
N PRO A 19 6.46 -8.69 12.55
CA PRO A 19 7.87 -8.94 12.88
C PRO A 19 8.73 -7.67 12.85
N SER A 20 8.27 -6.59 12.22
CA SER A 20 9.01 -5.33 12.12
C SER A 20 8.73 -4.36 13.28
N GLY A 21 7.60 -4.52 14.01
CA GLY A 21 7.20 -3.61 15.08
C GLY A 21 6.94 -2.18 14.62
N VAL A 22 6.68 -1.96 13.33
CA VAL A 22 6.45 -0.63 12.74
C VAL A 22 4.96 -0.29 12.81
N SER A 23 4.63 0.94 13.22
CA SER A 23 3.25 1.44 13.16
C SER A 23 2.83 1.66 11.70
N TRP A 24 1.57 1.38 11.35
CA TRP A 24 1.13 1.48 9.96
C TRP A 24 -0.33 1.88 9.80
N VAL A 25 -0.64 2.46 8.65
CA VAL A 25 -1.99 2.93 8.30
C VAL A 25 -2.40 2.34 6.96
N LEU A 26 -3.58 1.72 6.91
CA LEU A 26 -4.19 1.15 5.72
C LEU A 26 -5.21 2.10 5.12
N PHE A 27 -5.17 2.21 3.80
CA PHE A 27 -6.15 2.93 3.00
C PHE A 27 -7.03 1.97 2.20
N GLU A 28 -8.19 2.46 1.79
CA GLU A 28 -9.28 1.69 1.20
C GLU A 28 -8.85 0.77 0.06
N ASN A 29 -7.95 1.20 -0.82
CA ASN A 29 -7.50 0.40 -1.95
C ASN A 29 -6.25 -0.45 -1.62
N GLY A 30 -6.04 -0.84 -0.36
CA GLY A 30 -4.97 -1.74 0.05
C GLY A 30 -3.58 -1.13 0.04
N ARG A 31 -3.50 0.20 0.07
CA ARG A 31 -2.26 0.94 0.31
C ARG A 31 -1.97 0.99 1.80
N CYS A 32 -0.76 0.59 2.16
CA CYS A 32 -0.25 0.74 3.51
C CYS A 32 0.85 1.81 3.53
N VAL A 33 0.82 2.66 4.55
CA VAL A 33 1.89 3.60 4.89
C VAL A 33 2.53 3.14 6.20
N MET A 34 3.81 2.80 6.12
CA MET A 34 4.63 2.43 7.29
C MET A 34 5.18 3.70 7.94
N LEU A 35 5.04 3.80 9.25
CA LEU A 35 5.48 4.95 10.06
C LEU A 35 6.59 4.47 10.98
N LYS A 36 7.85 4.56 10.51
CA LYS A 36 9.04 4.15 11.26
C LYS A 36 9.28 5.02 12.49
N GLU A 37 8.98 6.31 12.36
CA GLU A 37 9.10 7.31 13.42
C GLU A 37 7.75 8.02 13.55
N PRO A 38 6.78 7.40 14.26
CA PRO A 38 5.47 7.99 14.45
C PRO A 38 5.56 9.22 15.36
N ASP A 39 5.27 10.40 14.82
CA ASP A 39 5.21 11.65 15.58
C ASP A 39 3.76 12.12 15.66
N GLY A 40 3.19 12.06 16.86
CA GLY A 40 1.80 12.43 17.10
C GLY A 40 0.77 11.47 16.51
N GLU A 41 -0.11 11.99 15.64
CA GLU A 41 -1.30 11.31 15.13
C GLU A 41 -1.00 10.56 13.82
N LEU A 42 -1.07 9.22 13.88
CA LEU A 42 -0.64 8.33 12.79
C LEU A 42 -1.41 8.56 11.48
N THR A 43 -2.71 8.80 11.56
CA THR A 43 -3.55 8.98 10.36
C THR A 43 -3.15 10.26 9.63
N GLY A 44 -2.98 11.37 10.35
CA GLY A 44 -2.52 12.65 9.82
C GLY A 44 -1.15 12.53 9.17
N GLN A 45 -0.20 11.86 9.83
CA GLN A 45 1.14 11.62 9.27
C GLN A 45 1.05 10.78 7.98
N ALA A 46 0.29 9.68 7.99
CA ALA A 46 0.10 8.83 6.82
C ALA A 46 -0.59 9.56 5.66
N VAL A 47 -1.59 10.38 5.94
CA VAL A 47 -2.29 11.20 4.94
C VAL A 47 -1.34 12.21 4.31
N VAL A 48 -0.49 12.87 5.08
CA VAL A 48 0.53 13.81 4.54
C VAL A 48 1.50 13.09 3.61
N ILE A 49 2.03 11.95 4.03
CA ILE A 49 2.94 11.13 3.22
C ILE A 49 2.23 10.69 1.94
N LEU A 50 1.03 10.13 2.05
CA LEU A 50 0.32 9.58 0.90
C LEU A 50 -0.14 10.67 -0.07
N ARG A 51 -0.53 11.85 0.42
CA ARG A 51 -0.87 12.99 -0.44
C ARG A 51 0.34 13.48 -1.25
N GLN A 52 1.53 13.40 -0.67
CA GLN A 52 2.77 13.81 -1.34
C GLN A 52 3.30 12.75 -2.32
N TYR A 53 3.23 11.47 -1.95
CA TYR A 53 3.90 10.38 -2.67
C TYR A 53 2.96 9.36 -3.34
N GLY A 54 1.66 9.47 -3.14
CA GLY A 54 0.63 8.62 -3.73
C GLY A 54 0.28 8.97 -5.18
N PRO A 55 -0.07 10.23 -5.49
CA PRO A 55 -0.46 10.62 -6.85
C PRO A 55 0.66 10.43 -7.86
N VAL A 56 0.39 9.69 -8.94
CA VAL A 56 1.34 9.59 -10.04
C VAL A 56 1.13 10.73 -11.01
N ARG A 57 2.14 11.58 -11.17
CA ARG A 57 2.15 12.65 -12.18
C ARG A 57 2.93 12.19 -13.41
N ALA A 58 2.40 12.46 -14.60
CA ALA A 58 3.09 12.15 -15.85
C ALA A 58 4.46 12.84 -15.89
N GLY A 59 5.51 12.09 -16.27
CA GLY A 59 6.90 12.59 -16.30
C GLY A 59 7.60 12.66 -14.93
N GLY A 60 6.95 12.21 -13.84
CA GLY A 60 7.54 12.18 -12.50
C GLY A 60 8.16 10.83 -12.11
N PRO A 61 9.04 10.79 -11.09
CA PRO A 61 9.68 9.55 -10.61
C PRO A 61 8.68 8.53 -10.04
N ALA A 62 7.43 8.93 -9.80
CA ALA A 62 6.33 8.05 -9.42
C ALA A 62 5.90 7.07 -10.54
N GLY A 63 6.47 7.17 -11.75
CA GLY A 63 6.31 6.19 -12.81
C GLY A 63 6.99 4.85 -12.51
N ASP A 64 8.01 4.85 -11.65
CA ASP A 64 8.77 3.66 -11.29
C ASP A 64 8.06 2.84 -10.20
N PHE A 65 8.13 1.51 -10.32
CA PHE A 65 7.54 0.57 -9.37
C PHE A 65 8.40 -0.68 -9.22
N GLY A 66 8.47 -1.19 -7.99
CA GLY A 66 9.01 -2.50 -7.69
C GLY A 66 7.88 -3.47 -7.39
N THR A 67 8.01 -4.71 -7.82
CA THR A 67 7.07 -5.78 -7.43
C THR A 67 7.81 -6.87 -6.69
N ARG A 68 7.32 -7.28 -5.53
CA ARG A 68 7.82 -8.42 -4.77
C ARG A 68 6.68 -9.39 -4.52
N ALA A 69 6.81 -10.64 -4.97
CA ALA A 69 5.85 -11.69 -4.63
C ALA A 69 5.95 -12.02 -3.13
N LEU A 70 4.80 -12.24 -2.48
CA LEU A 70 4.73 -12.78 -1.13
C LEU A 70 4.93 -14.30 -1.19
N GLU A 71 5.75 -14.84 -0.30
CA GLU A 71 6.15 -16.26 -0.33
C GLU A 71 4.97 -17.22 -0.05
N ASP A 72 3.95 -16.76 0.69
CA ASP A 72 2.70 -17.49 0.97
C ASP A 72 1.70 -17.51 -0.21
N GLY A 73 2.03 -16.92 -1.36
CA GLY A 73 1.14 -16.87 -2.53
C GLY A 73 -0.05 -15.92 -2.37
N THR A 74 -0.11 -15.14 -1.29
CA THR A 74 -1.16 -14.15 -0.99
C THR A 74 -1.16 -12.94 -1.93
N GLY A 75 -0.21 -12.88 -2.87
CA GLY A 75 -0.14 -11.86 -3.91
C GLY A 75 1.23 -11.19 -3.99
N TRP A 76 1.23 -9.90 -4.28
CA TRP A 76 2.42 -9.10 -4.51
C TRP A 76 2.38 -7.78 -3.75
N LEU A 77 3.55 -7.35 -3.30
CA LEU A 77 3.80 -6.00 -2.82
C LEU A 77 4.31 -5.14 -3.97
N VAL A 78 3.65 -4.02 -4.18
CA VAL A 78 4.04 -3.01 -5.16
C VAL A 78 4.57 -1.79 -4.42
N THR A 79 5.88 -1.57 -4.54
CA THR A 79 6.57 -0.39 -4.05
C THR A 79 6.67 0.66 -5.16
N GLY A 80 6.96 1.90 -4.80
CA GLY A 80 7.22 2.96 -5.77
C GLY A 80 8.29 3.90 -5.23
N HIS A 81 8.15 5.19 -5.58
CA HIS A 81 9.15 6.20 -5.23
C HIS A 81 9.47 6.34 -3.73
N HIS A 82 8.48 6.18 -2.85
CA HIS A 82 8.70 6.26 -1.40
C HIS A 82 8.71 4.87 -0.77
N PRO A 83 9.78 4.51 -0.03
CA PRO A 83 9.96 3.15 0.52
C PRO A 83 8.87 2.78 1.53
N ASP A 84 8.35 3.77 2.25
CA ASP A 84 7.36 3.54 3.31
C ASP A 84 5.92 3.45 2.82
N VAL A 85 5.71 3.53 1.50
CA VAL A 85 4.36 3.57 0.93
C VAL A 85 4.26 2.37 -0.03
N VAL A 86 3.49 1.36 0.36
CA VAL A 86 3.47 0.04 -0.31
C VAL A 86 2.03 -0.41 -0.56
N THR A 87 1.76 -0.97 -1.74
CA THR A 87 0.42 -1.44 -2.13
C THR A 87 0.42 -2.96 -2.16
N CYS A 88 -0.59 -3.59 -1.56
CA CYS A 88 -0.83 -5.03 -1.74
C CYS A 88 -1.72 -5.27 -2.97
N VAL A 89 -1.32 -6.22 -3.81
CA VAL A 89 -2.10 -6.71 -4.96
C VAL A 89 -2.30 -8.21 -4.78
N GLY A 90 -3.55 -8.64 -4.62
CA GLY A 90 -3.91 -10.05 -4.50
C GLY A 90 -3.71 -10.84 -5.80
N PRO A 91 -3.60 -12.18 -5.72
CA PRO A 91 -3.36 -13.07 -6.85
C PRO A 91 -4.43 -12.98 -7.93
N ASP A 92 -5.69 -12.77 -7.53
CA ASP A 92 -6.85 -12.69 -8.42
C ASP A 92 -7.20 -11.26 -8.88
N GLU A 93 -6.47 -10.24 -8.43
CA GLU A 93 -6.75 -8.85 -8.82
C GLU A 93 -6.32 -8.53 -10.27
N PRO A 94 -5.09 -8.84 -10.70
CA PRO A 94 -4.69 -8.64 -12.08
C PRO A 94 -5.13 -9.83 -12.94
N ALA A 95 -5.67 -9.54 -14.13
CA ALA A 95 -6.03 -10.59 -15.10
C ALA A 95 -4.80 -11.37 -15.62
N ASP A 96 -3.62 -10.77 -15.50
CA ASP A 96 -2.33 -11.34 -15.89
C ASP A 96 -1.36 -11.24 -14.69
N PRO A 97 -0.76 -12.35 -14.23
CA PRO A 97 0.11 -12.36 -13.06
C PRO A 97 1.55 -11.89 -13.38
N SER A 98 1.81 -11.27 -14.54
CA SER A 98 3.14 -10.75 -14.82
C SER A 98 3.48 -9.58 -13.89
N HIS A 99 4.77 -9.45 -13.56
CA HIS A 99 5.30 -8.33 -12.77
C HIS A 99 4.87 -6.96 -13.32
N LEU A 100 4.75 -6.83 -14.65
CA LEU A 100 4.31 -5.60 -15.29
C LEU A 100 2.83 -5.31 -15.02
N ALA A 101 1.95 -6.29 -15.22
CA ALA A 101 0.51 -6.14 -14.98
C ALA A 101 0.20 -5.87 -13.50
N VAL A 102 0.85 -6.61 -12.60
CA VAL A 102 0.80 -6.39 -11.15
C VAL A 102 1.24 -4.97 -10.79
N GLY A 103 2.39 -4.53 -11.31
CA GLY A 103 2.93 -3.20 -11.04
C GLY A 103 2.02 -2.07 -11.53
N LEU A 104 1.47 -2.21 -12.74
CA LEU A 104 0.50 -1.25 -13.30
C LEU A 104 -0.81 -1.21 -12.48
N HIS A 105 -1.29 -2.37 -12.04
CA HIS A 105 -2.49 -2.47 -11.20
C HIS A 105 -2.26 -1.80 -9.84
N GLY A 106 -1.16 -2.14 -9.16
CA GLY A 106 -0.77 -1.54 -7.88
C GLY A 106 -0.53 -0.03 -7.98
N ARG A 107 0.05 0.44 -9.10
CA ARG A 107 0.19 1.87 -9.42
C ARG A 107 -1.15 2.59 -9.50
N GLY A 108 -2.14 1.98 -10.14
CA GLY A 108 -3.51 2.51 -10.23
C GLY A 108 -4.19 2.62 -8.87
N LYS A 109 -4.06 1.58 -8.02
CA LYS A 109 -4.54 1.59 -6.63
C LYS A 109 -3.89 2.70 -5.81
N ARG A 110 -2.56 2.86 -5.90
CA ARG A 110 -1.82 3.94 -5.23
C ARG A 110 -2.31 5.33 -5.65
N HIS A 111 -2.59 5.53 -6.94
CA HIS A 111 -3.10 6.82 -7.41
C HIS A 111 -4.46 7.17 -6.82
N ARG A 112 -5.37 6.18 -6.71
CA ARG A 112 -6.68 6.34 -6.08
C ARG A 112 -6.53 6.67 -4.60
N ASP A 113 -5.80 5.87 -3.83
CA ASP A 113 -5.58 6.15 -2.40
C ASP A 113 -4.84 7.48 -2.17
N GLY A 114 -3.93 7.88 -3.07
CA GLY A 114 -3.27 9.19 -3.04
C GLY A 114 -4.18 10.38 -3.34
N THR A 115 -5.35 10.13 -3.92
CA THR A 115 -6.34 11.15 -4.28
C THR A 115 -7.48 11.18 -3.26
N ASP A 116 -8.01 10.02 -2.90
CA ASP A 116 -9.17 9.87 -2.01
C ASP A 116 -8.78 9.94 -0.53
N LEU A 117 -7.56 9.52 -0.17
CA LEU A 117 -6.99 9.60 1.18
C LEU A 117 -7.90 8.98 2.27
N HIS A 118 -8.64 7.94 1.92
CA HIS A 118 -9.56 7.27 2.84
C HIS A 118 -8.83 6.18 3.65
N VAL A 119 -8.67 6.44 4.94
CA VAL A 119 -8.10 5.49 5.90
C VAL A 119 -9.15 4.51 6.39
N VAL A 120 -8.82 3.23 6.39
CA VAL A 120 -9.70 2.13 6.80
C VAL A 120 -9.18 1.35 8.00
N HIS A 121 -7.88 1.43 8.31
CA HIS A 121 -7.30 0.80 9.50
C HIS A 121 -6.04 1.53 9.96
N VAL A 122 -5.81 1.52 11.28
CA VAL A 122 -4.61 2.06 11.92
C VAL A 122 -4.11 1.03 12.92
N ALA A 123 -2.85 0.63 12.77
CA ALA A 123 -2.15 -0.24 13.69
C ALA A 123 -1.02 0.54 14.36
N ASP A 124 -1.12 0.69 15.67
CA ASP A 124 -0.14 1.36 16.51
C ASP A 124 0.75 0.32 17.18
N ALA A 125 2.06 0.46 17.01
CA ALA A 125 3.07 -0.46 17.55
C ALA A 125 3.92 0.20 18.66
N ARG A 126 3.42 1.29 19.27
CA ARG A 126 4.12 2.04 20.34
C ARG A 126 3.87 1.45 21.72
#